data_AF-A0A6M3JXU2-F1
#
_entry.id   AF-A0A6M3JXU2-F1
#
_cell.length_a   1.000
_cell.length_b   1.000
_cell.length_c   1.000
_cell.angle_alpha   90.00
_cell.angle_beta   90.00
_cell.angle_gamma   90.00
#
_symmetry.space_group_name_H-M   'P 1'
#
loop_
_entity.id
_entity.type
_entity.pdbx_description
1 polymer ?
#
loop_
_entity_poly.entity_id
_entity_poly.type
_entity_poly.pdbx_seq_one_letter_code
_entity_poly.pdbx_strand_id
1 'polypeptide(L)'
;MEVRLLRHIVNSDERDKYIKVNGALLKAVTILGNRFPEPTLDNVTLPNTKRLIGIHEKYLRFEGNNRVKKLVSAVLRILINKIEHSANYRDRFSWFVEELINSDWKPRSYNHPERDWNEPKPYGRGS
;
A
#
# COMPACT_ATOMS: atom_id res chain seq x y z
N MET A 1 -17.97 4.91 11.59
CA MET A 1 -18.46 4.27 10.34
C MET A 1 -17.37 4.51 9.30
N GLU A 2 -16.71 3.53 8.67
CA GLU A 2 -17.15 2.21 8.25
C GLU A 2 -15.97 1.23 8.11
N VAL A 3 -16.18 0.03 8.66
CA VAL A 3 -15.28 -1.13 8.63
C VAL A 3 -15.75 -2.06 7.50
N ARG A 4 -15.61 -1.69 6.22
CA ARG A 4 -16.05 -2.58 5.12
C ARG A 4 -15.16 -2.70 3.89
N LEU A 5 -14.13 -1.86 3.71
CA LEU A 5 -13.23 -1.99 2.55
C LEU A 5 -12.29 -3.22 2.58
N LEU A 6 -12.24 -3.94 3.71
CA LEU A 6 -11.47 -5.18 3.84
C LEU A 6 -12.33 -6.44 3.93
N ARG A 7 -13.67 -6.35 3.89
CA ARG A 7 -14.54 -7.51 4.17
C ARG A 7 -14.34 -8.68 3.22
N HIS A 8 -13.94 -8.44 1.96
CA HIS A 8 -13.73 -9.54 1.02
C HIS A 8 -12.47 -10.38 1.33
N ILE A 9 -11.49 -9.84 2.07
CA ILE A 9 -10.32 -10.60 2.53
C ILE A 9 -10.54 -11.08 3.98
N VAL A 10 -11.32 -10.34 4.77
CA VAL A 10 -11.51 -10.62 6.21
C VAL A 10 -12.63 -11.63 6.49
N ASN A 11 -13.60 -11.84 5.57
CA ASN A 11 -14.78 -12.70 5.77
C ASN A 11 -15.13 -13.61 4.58
N SER A 12 -14.24 -13.84 3.62
CA SER A 12 -14.50 -14.82 2.55
C SER A 12 -14.15 -16.25 3.00
N ASP A 13 -14.71 -17.26 2.34
CA ASP A 13 -14.36 -18.67 2.57
C ASP A 13 -12.86 -18.96 2.32
N GLU A 14 -12.18 -18.07 1.58
CA GLU A 14 -10.74 -18.16 1.32
C GLU A 14 -9.87 -17.51 2.41
N ARG A 15 -10.46 -16.81 3.37
CA ARG A 15 -9.76 -16.09 4.44
C ARG A 15 -8.73 -16.97 5.15
N ASP A 16 -9.11 -18.18 5.53
CA ASP A 16 -8.23 -19.08 6.29
C ASP A 16 -7.08 -19.62 5.42
N LYS A 17 -7.31 -19.80 4.12
CA LYS A 17 -6.25 -20.10 3.14
C LYS A 17 -5.26 -18.94 3.02
N TYR A 18 -5.74 -17.70 2.90
CA TYR A 18 -4.89 -16.51 2.86
C TYR A 18 -4.14 -16.27 4.17
N ILE A 19 -4.78 -16.44 5.33
CA ILE A 19 -4.13 -16.27 6.64
C ILE A 19 -3.04 -17.31 6.84
N LYS A 20 -3.30 -18.58 6.47
CA LYS A 20 -2.34 -19.67 6.61
C LYS A 20 -1.11 -19.50 5.70
N VAL A 21 -1.32 -19.10 4.45
CA VAL A 21 -0.22 -18.88 3.48
C VAL A 21 0.55 -17.59 3.78
N ASN A 22 -0.14 -16.50 4.11
CA ASN A 22 0.51 -15.20 4.32
C ASN A 22 1.01 -14.97 5.74
N GLY A 23 0.69 -15.82 6.72
CA GLY A 23 1.11 -15.64 8.11
C GLY A 23 2.63 -15.59 8.27
N ALA A 24 3.33 -16.58 7.71
CA ALA A 24 4.79 -16.65 7.74
C ALA A 24 5.43 -15.52 6.93
N LEU A 25 4.89 -15.22 5.74
CA LEU A 25 5.37 -14.16 4.88
C LEU A 25 5.21 -12.77 5.53
N LEU A 26 4.06 -12.49 6.14
CA LEU A 26 3.78 -11.23 6.82
C LEU A 26 4.72 -11.02 8.01
N LYS A 27 5.01 -12.08 8.76
CA LYS A 27 6.01 -12.05 9.84
C LYS A 27 7.40 -11.76 9.28
N ALA A 28 7.81 -12.46 8.21
CA ALA A 28 9.12 -12.26 7.59
C ALA A 28 9.30 -10.83 7.05
N VAL A 29 8.32 -10.32 6.30
CA VAL A 29 8.34 -8.95 5.74
C VAL A 29 8.36 -7.90 6.85
N THR A 30 7.58 -8.10 7.92
CA THR A 30 7.57 -7.18 9.07
C THR A 30 8.92 -7.17 9.79
N ILE A 31 9.51 -8.35 10.03
CA ILE A 31 10.84 -8.46 10.64
C ILE A 31 11.89 -7.76 9.77
N LEU A 32 11.86 -8.01 8.46
CA LEU A 32 12.81 -7.40 7.53
C LEU A 32 12.62 -5.87 7.48
N GLY A 33 11.38 -5.38 7.40
CA GLY A 33 11.08 -3.96 7.38
C GLY A 33 11.55 -3.26 8.65
N ASN A 34 11.39 -3.89 9.82
CA ASN A 34 11.87 -3.35 11.09
C ASN A 34 13.40 -3.20 11.18
N ARG A 35 14.18 -3.83 10.27
CA ARG A 35 15.64 -3.61 10.21
C ARG A 35 16.02 -2.30 9.53
N PHE A 36 15.13 -1.72 8.74
CA PHE A 36 15.35 -0.43 8.10
C PHE A 36 14.89 0.71 9.03
N PRO A 37 15.60 1.85 9.04
CA PRO A 37 15.15 3.02 9.79
C PRO A 37 13.82 3.52 9.23
N GLU A 38 13.01 4.16 10.09
CA GLU A 38 11.78 4.82 9.66
C GLU A 38 12.14 6.03 8.77
N PRO A 39 11.67 6.09 7.51
CA PRO A 39 11.83 7.28 6.69
C PRO A 39 10.90 8.38 7.18
N THR A 40 11.45 9.55 7.43
CA THR A 40 10.75 10.77 7.82
C THR A 40 11.06 11.86 6.81
N LEU A 41 10.22 12.90 6.76
CA LEU A 41 10.47 14.04 5.86
C LEU A 41 11.83 14.72 6.11
N ASP A 42 12.37 14.57 7.33
CA ASP A 42 13.63 15.16 7.76
C ASP A 42 14.86 14.33 7.34
N ASN A 43 14.71 13.01 7.21
CA ASN A 43 15.83 12.11 6.92
C ASN A 43 15.89 11.62 5.46
N VAL A 44 14.92 12.03 4.63
CA VAL A 44 14.95 11.78 3.18
C VAL A 44 15.22 13.08 2.41
N THR A 45 16.02 12.96 1.37
CA THR A 45 16.48 14.06 0.51
C THR A 45 15.71 14.12 -0.81
N LEU A 46 15.34 12.97 -1.39
CA LEU A 46 14.75 12.94 -2.72
C LEU A 46 13.28 13.39 -2.72
N PRO A 47 12.86 14.24 -3.69
CA PRO A 47 11.47 14.73 -3.76
C PRO A 47 10.42 13.62 -3.90
N ASN A 48 10.70 12.59 -4.70
CA ASN A 48 9.77 11.48 -4.89
C ASN A 48 9.63 10.64 -3.62
N THR A 49 10.70 10.49 -2.84
CA THR A 49 10.65 9.84 -1.53
C THR A 49 9.76 10.61 -0.56
N LYS A 50 9.88 11.95 -0.52
CA LYS A 50 8.99 12.80 0.30
C LYS A 50 7.51 12.65 -0.09
N ARG A 51 7.22 12.53 -1.39
CA ARG A 51 5.87 12.24 -1.88
C ARG A 51 5.37 10.87 -1.41
N LEU A 52 6.21 9.84 -1.46
CA LEU A 52 5.87 8.50 -0.97
C LEU A 52 5.56 8.49 0.52
N ILE A 53 6.32 9.23 1.35
CA ILE A 53 6.02 9.40 2.78
C ILE A 53 4.64 10.05 2.95
N GLY A 54 4.35 11.13 2.23
CA GLY A 54 3.04 11.78 2.31
C GLY A 54 1.87 10.87 1.89
N ILE A 55 2.07 10.00 0.91
CA ILE A 55 1.08 8.97 0.52
C ILE A 55 0.93 7.93 1.63
N HIS A 56 2.04 7.47 2.21
CA HIS A 56 2.05 6.50 3.31
C HIS A 56 1.29 7.01 4.53
N GLU A 57 1.51 8.26 4.94
CA GLU A 57 0.77 8.89 6.04
C GLU A 57 -0.73 8.97 5.75
N LYS A 58 -1.11 9.34 4.53
CA LYS A 58 -2.52 9.35 4.10
C LYS A 58 -3.13 7.95 4.20
N TYR A 59 -2.40 6.93 3.75
CA TYR A 59 -2.83 5.54 3.87
C TYR A 59 -3.00 5.10 5.34
N LEU A 60 -2.05 5.44 6.22
CA LEU A 60 -2.13 5.09 7.64
C LEU A 60 -3.32 5.70 8.38
N ARG A 61 -3.73 6.91 7.98
CA ARG A 61 -4.94 7.57 8.51
C ARG A 61 -6.22 6.87 8.02
N PHE A 62 -6.20 6.34 6.80
CA PHE A 62 -7.35 5.72 6.17
C PHE A 62 -7.57 4.26 6.56
N GLU A 63 -6.50 3.48 6.64
CA GLU A 63 -6.58 2.05 6.94
C GLU A 63 -7.12 1.85 8.38
N GLY A 64 -8.04 0.90 8.56
CA GLY A 64 -8.59 0.56 9.88
C GLY A 64 -7.94 -0.69 10.50
N ASN A 65 -7.31 -1.52 9.68
CA ASN A 65 -6.74 -2.79 10.08
C ASN A 65 -5.26 -2.67 10.43
N ASN A 66 -4.97 -2.73 11.73
CA ASN A 66 -3.61 -2.63 12.26
C ASN A 66 -2.63 -3.67 11.71
N ARG A 67 -3.08 -4.88 11.36
CA ARG A 67 -2.20 -5.92 10.80
C ARG A 67 -1.77 -5.55 9.38
N VAL A 68 -2.70 -5.04 8.57
CA VAL A 68 -2.40 -4.58 7.21
C VAL A 68 -1.54 -3.32 7.25
N LYS A 69 -1.83 -2.37 8.14
CA LYS A 69 -0.96 -1.20 8.38
C LYS A 69 0.49 -1.58 8.59
N LYS A 70 0.76 -2.55 9.49
CA LYS A 70 2.11 -2.99 9.80
C LYS A 70 2.81 -3.57 8.58
N LEU A 71 2.13 -4.42 7.81
CA LEU A 71 2.68 -5.00 6.59
C LEU A 71 3.01 -3.93 5.55
N VAL A 72 2.03 -3.09 5.19
CA VAL A 72 2.20 -2.07 4.15
C VAL A 72 3.26 -1.06 4.56
N SER A 73 3.31 -0.67 5.84
CA SER A 73 4.36 0.21 6.36
C SER A 73 5.75 -0.44 6.26
N ALA A 74 5.88 -1.72 6.59
CA ALA A 74 7.15 -2.44 6.45
C ALA A 74 7.60 -2.48 4.99
N VAL A 75 6.70 -2.73 4.03
CA VAL A 75 7.01 -2.74 2.60
C VAL A 75 7.42 -1.36 2.10
N LEU A 76 6.64 -0.32 2.41
CA LEU A 76 6.94 1.05 2.01
C LEU A 76 8.25 1.54 2.62
N ARG A 77 8.52 1.19 3.88
CA ARG A 77 9.80 1.47 4.54
C ARG A 77 10.97 0.87 3.76
N ILE A 78 10.90 -0.41 3.40
CA ILE A 78 11.95 -1.09 2.60
C ILE A 78 12.12 -0.38 1.26
N LEU A 79 11.01 -0.12 0.55
CA LEU A 79 11.03 0.50 -0.77
C LEU A 79 11.66 1.90 -0.73
N ILE A 80 11.21 2.76 0.18
CA ILE A 80 11.73 4.11 0.35
C ILE A 80 13.23 4.06 0.64
N ASN A 81 13.68 3.23 1.58
CA ASN A 81 15.09 3.10 1.90
C ASN A 81 15.91 2.66 0.66
N LYS A 82 15.37 1.77 -0.18
CA LYS A 82 16.07 1.33 -1.40
C LYS A 82 16.14 2.42 -2.47
N ILE A 83 15.07 3.17 -2.68
CA ILE A 83 15.03 4.28 -3.64
C ILE A 83 15.97 5.41 -3.20
N GLU A 84 15.99 5.72 -1.90
CA GLU A 84 16.79 6.81 -1.35
C GLU A 84 18.30 6.52 -1.45
N HIS A 85 18.71 5.27 -1.19
CA HIS A 85 20.13 4.89 -1.12
C HIS A 85 20.68 4.22 -2.38
N SER A 86 19.88 4.01 -3.44
CA SER A 86 20.36 3.36 -4.65
C SER A 86 19.69 3.89 -5.92
N ALA A 87 20.51 4.54 -6.76
CA ALA A 87 20.09 5.04 -8.06
C ALA A 87 19.47 3.94 -8.94
N ASN A 88 20.07 2.75 -8.98
CA ASN A 88 19.52 1.62 -9.76
C ASN A 88 18.09 1.23 -9.34
N TYR A 89 17.79 1.19 -8.03
CA TYR A 89 16.43 0.88 -7.57
C TYR A 89 15.47 2.05 -7.82
N ARG A 90 15.95 3.29 -7.71
CA ARG A 90 15.18 4.48 -8.07
C ARG A 90 14.78 4.46 -9.54
N ASP A 91 15.73 4.20 -10.45
CA ASP A 91 15.48 4.22 -11.89
C ASP A 91 14.51 3.11 -12.30
N ARG A 92 14.65 1.92 -11.72
CA ARG A 92 13.70 0.81 -11.91
C ARG A 92 12.29 1.15 -11.41
N PHE A 93 12.20 1.82 -10.25
CA PHE A 93 10.90 2.22 -9.72
C PHE A 93 10.26 3.31 -10.57
N SER A 94 11.03 4.30 -11.05
CA SER A 94 10.56 5.31 -11.99
C SER A 94 10.05 4.68 -13.27
N TRP A 95 10.85 3.80 -13.90
CA TRP A 95 10.46 3.07 -15.10
C TRP A 95 9.16 2.27 -14.87
N PHE A 96 9.03 1.57 -13.74
CA PHE A 96 7.82 0.83 -13.42
C PHE A 96 6.58 1.72 -13.30
N VAL A 97 6.73 2.90 -12.68
CA VAL A 97 5.64 3.88 -12.57
C VAL A 97 5.27 4.46 -13.94
N GLU A 98 6.25 4.75 -14.78
CA GLU A 98 6.03 5.23 -16.15
C GLU A 98 5.27 4.20 -17.00
N GLU A 99 5.71 2.93 -16.98
CA GLU A 99 5.00 1.85 -17.68
C GLU A 99 3.57 1.68 -17.17
N LEU A 100 3.35 1.79 -15.85
CA LEU A 100 1.99 1.72 -15.30
C LEU A 100 1.11 2.85 -15.83
N ILE A 101 1.62 4.09 -15.89
CA ILE A 101 0.90 5.24 -16.45
C ILE A 101 0.61 5.04 -17.95
N ASN A 102 1.58 4.51 -18.70
CA ASN A 102 1.48 4.31 -20.14
C ASN A 102 0.62 3.10 -20.54
N SER A 103 0.42 2.15 -19.62
CA SER A 103 -0.32 0.90 -19.88
C SER A 103 -1.85 1.06 -19.98
N ASP A 104 -2.36 2.28 -20.00
CA ASP A 104 -3.78 2.58 -19.81
C ASP A 104 -4.37 1.97 -18.53
N TRP A 105 -3.54 1.61 -17.55
CA TRP A 105 -4.00 1.17 -16.25
C TRP A 105 -4.78 2.30 -15.62
N LYS A 106 -6.11 2.19 -15.64
CA LYS A 106 -6.99 3.17 -15.02
C LYS A 106 -6.89 2.98 -13.51
N PRO A 107 -6.30 3.93 -12.77
CA PRO A 107 -6.42 3.90 -11.31
C PRO A 107 -7.92 3.87 -11.01
N ARG A 108 -8.34 3.02 -10.07
CA ARG A 108 -9.74 2.98 -9.67
C ARG A 108 -10.17 4.40 -9.31
N SER A 109 -11.07 4.95 -10.10
CA SER A 109 -11.38 6.38 -10.10
C SER A 109 -12.51 6.67 -9.13
N TYR A 110 -12.51 7.89 -8.59
CA TYR A 110 -13.59 8.40 -7.75
C TYR A 110 -14.93 8.26 -8.52
N ASN A 111 -15.92 7.66 -7.88
CA ASN A 111 -17.26 7.30 -8.38
C ASN A 111 -17.28 6.25 -9.51
N HIS A 112 -16.21 5.46 -9.68
CA HIS A 112 -16.19 4.36 -10.65
C HIS A 112 -16.06 3.00 -9.94
N PRO A 113 -17.18 2.30 -9.73
CA PRO A 113 -17.14 1.02 -9.05
C PRO A 113 -16.65 -0.10 -9.98
N GLU A 114 -16.01 -1.12 -9.42
CA GLU A 114 -15.45 -2.26 -10.18
C GLU A 114 -16.34 -3.51 -10.12
N ARG A 115 -17.15 -3.66 -9.07
CA ARG A 115 -18.02 -4.81 -8.84
C ARG A 115 -19.50 -4.44 -8.95
N ASP A 116 -19.96 -3.39 -8.26
CA ASP A 116 -21.33 -2.86 -8.37
C ASP A 116 -21.47 -1.39 -7.88
N TRP A 117 -22.58 -0.73 -8.22
CA TRP A 117 -22.85 0.66 -7.80
C TRP A 117 -23.10 0.84 -6.28
N ASN A 118 -23.23 -0.24 -5.50
CA ASN A 118 -23.38 -0.20 -4.05
C ASN A 118 -22.03 -0.22 -3.31
N GLU A 119 -20.91 -0.20 -4.03
CA GLU A 119 -19.60 -0.05 -3.42
C GLU A 119 -19.49 1.21 -2.54
N PRO A 120 -18.76 1.16 -1.41
CA PRO A 120 -18.60 2.32 -0.55
C PRO A 120 -17.96 3.50 -1.30
N LYS A 121 -18.32 4.72 -0.89
CA LYS A 121 -17.58 5.92 -1.31
C LYS A 121 -16.08 5.75 -0.97
N PRO A 122 -15.17 6.20 -1.84
CA PRO A 122 -15.42 7.09 -2.97
C PRO A 122 -15.76 6.38 -4.29
N TYR A 123 -15.86 5.06 -4.35
CA TYR A 123 -15.88 4.35 -5.65
C TYR A 123 -17.29 4.03 -6.14
N GLY A 124 -18.26 3.80 -5.26
CA GLY A 124 -19.68 3.63 -5.61
C GLY A 124 -20.61 4.57 -4.82
N ARG A 125 -21.92 4.29 -4.86
CA ARG A 125 -22.97 5.06 -4.16
C ARG A 125 -23.23 4.58 -2.73
N GLY A 126 -22.50 3.56 -2.26
CA GLY A 126 -22.69 2.95 -0.95
C GLY A 126 -22.62 3.99 0.18
N SER A 127 -23.64 3.93 1.04
CA SER A 127 -23.94 4.82 2.16
C SER A 127 -22.93 4.72 3.31
#